data_AF-A0A914RX36-F1
#
_entry.id   AF-A0A914RX36-F1
#
_cell.length_a   1.000
_cell.length_b   1.000
_cell.length_c   1.000
_cell.angle_alpha   90.00
_cell.angle_beta   90.00
_cell.angle_gamma   90.00
#
_symmetry.space_group_name_H-M   'P 1'
#
loop_
_entity.id
_entity.type
_entity.pdbx_description
1 polymer ?
#
loop_
_entity_poly.entity_id
_entity_poly.type
_entity_poly.pdbx_seq_one_letter_code
_entity_poly.pdbx_strand_id
1 'polypeptide(L)' 'MEMSTPFPHFSLPSFLKDKKSAVNLRAELLKAEWSRKENDLYSLSQTGDLSSFDANKFPTLISY' A
#
# COMPACT_ATOMS: atom_id res chain seq x y z
N MET A 1 28.55 2.31 9.54
CA MET A 1 27.26 2.21 8.83
C MET A 1 27.18 3.40 7.91
N GLU A 2 27.23 3.21 6.60
CA GLU A 2 26.92 4.30 5.67
C GLU A 2 25.44 4.64 5.85
N MET A 3 25.18 5.87 6.30
CA MET A 3 23.83 6.40 6.44
C MET A 3 23.46 7.04 5.11
N SER A 4 22.28 6.69 4.58
CA SER A 4 21.78 7.28 3.35
C SER A 4 21.64 8.81 3.48
N THR A 5 22.00 9.56 2.44
CA THR A 5 21.90 11.03 2.39
C THR A 5 20.66 11.46 1.59
N PRO A 6 19.99 12.58 1.91
CA PRO A 6 20.34 13.64 2.88
C PRO A 6 19.91 13.36 4.33
N PHE A 7 19.17 12.30 4.57
CA PHE A 7 18.80 11.83 5.91
C PHE A 7 18.71 10.30 5.92
N PRO A 8 18.89 9.66 7.09
CA PRO A 8 18.87 8.20 7.20
C PRO A 8 17.57 7.60 6.67
N HIS A 9 17.69 6.70 5.70
CA HIS A 9 16.58 5.92 5.14
C HIS A 9 17.11 4.58 4.65
N PHE A 10 16.24 3.58 4.52
CA PHE A 10 16.59 2.27 4.00
C PHE A 10 15.62 1.88 2.88
N SER A 11 16.10 1.04 1.96
CA SER A 11 15.29 0.43 0.92
C SER A 11 15.45 -1.08 1.00
N LEU A 12 14.32 -1.79 1.04
CA LEU A 12 14.28 -3.26 1.06
C LEU A 12 13.70 -3.74 -0.27
N PRO A 13 14.55 -3.94 -1.29
CA PRO A 13 14.09 -4.50 -2.56
C PRO A 13 13.53 -5.91 -2.32
N SER A 14 12.49 -6.28 -3.06
CA SER A 14 11.81 -7.58 -2.91
C SER A 14 11.30 -7.85 -1.48
N PHE A 15 10.77 -6.81 -0.81
CA PHE A 15 10.23 -6.90 0.56
C PHE A 15 9.28 -8.08 0.76
N LEU A 16 8.39 -8.32 -0.20
CA LEU A 16 7.56 -9.53 -0.23
C LEU A 16 8.31 -10.64 -0.96
N LYS A 17 8.67 -11.70 -0.23
CA LYS A 17 9.32 -12.90 -0.77
C LYS A 17 8.46 -13.63 -1.80
N ASP A 18 7.15 -13.69 -1.54
CA ASP A 18 6.18 -14.30 -2.45
C ASP A 18 5.60 -13.25 -3.42
N LYS A 19 5.94 -13.40 -4.71
CA LYS A 19 5.38 -12.57 -5.78
C LYS A 19 3.89 -12.77 -5.94
N LYS A 20 3.35 -13.96 -5.62
CA LYS A 20 1.93 -14.27 -5.76
C LYS A 20 1.09 -13.44 -4.78
N SER A 21 1.51 -13.33 -3.51
CA SER A 21 0.90 -12.41 -2.54
C SER A 21 0.86 -10.97 -3.04
N ALA A 22 1.97 -10.45 -3.59
CA ALA A 22 2.01 -9.08 -4.11
C ALA A 22 1.04 -8.85 -5.30
N VAL A 23 0.93 -9.83 -6.20
CA VAL A 23 -0.01 -9.77 -7.33
C VAL A 23 -1.46 -9.79 -6.84
N ASN A 24 -1.79 -10.63 -5.87
CA ASN A 24 -3.14 -10.71 -5.28
C ASN A 24 -3.51 -9.41 -4.53
N LEU A 25 -2.61 -8.88 -3.70
CA LEU A 25 -2.76 -7.58 -3.03
C LEU A 25 -3.06 -6.47 -4.04
N ARG A 26 -2.30 -6.41 -5.14
CA ARG A 26 -2.51 -5.41 -6.19
C ARG A 26 -3.89 -5.58 -6.85
N ALA A 27 -4.31 -6.81 -7.13
CA ALA A 27 -5.62 -7.08 -7.73
C ALA A 27 -6.79 -6.68 -6.80
N GLU A 28 -6.63 -6.85 -5.49
CA GLU A 28 -7.60 -6.40 -4.48
C GLU A 28 -7.66 -4.87 -4.38
N LEU A 29 -6.50 -4.19 -4.32
CA LEU A 29 -6.43 -2.73 -4.28
C LEU A 29 -7.07 -2.04 -5.49
N LEU A 30 -6.95 -2.65 -6.68
CA LEU A 30 -7.59 -2.12 -7.90
C LEU A 30 -9.11 -2.22 -7.88
N LYS A 31 -9.70 -3.08 -7.04
CA LYS A 31 -11.14 -3.22 -6.85
C LYS A 31 -11.68 -2.33 -5.73
N ALA A 32 -10.80 -1.77 -4.91
CA ALA A 32 -11.18 -0.85 -3.85
C ALA A 32 -11.79 0.43 -4.43
N GLU A 33 -12.60 1.10 -3.63
CA GLU A 33 -13.06 2.45 -3.96
C GLU A 33 -11.94 3.46 -3.65
N TRP A 34 -11.64 4.32 -4.62
CA TRP A 34 -10.63 5.37 -4.52
C TRP A 34 -11.29 6.73 -4.58
N SER A 35 -10.94 7.59 -3.63
CA SER A 35 -11.41 8.97 -3.56
C SER A 35 -10.25 9.93 -3.80
N ARG A 36 -10.49 11.00 -4.55
CA ARG A 36 -9.50 12.07 -4.72
C ARG A 36 -9.43 12.90 -3.44
N LYS A 37 -8.21 13.13 -2.95
CA LYS A 37 -7.91 14.03 -1.83
C LYS A 37 -6.89 15.05 -2.29
N GLU A 38 -7.25 16.31 -2.13
CA GLU A 38 -6.47 17.42 -2.65
C GLU A 38 -6.50 18.60 -1.69
N ASN A 39 -5.35 19.23 -1.53
CA ASN A 39 -5.15 20.48 -0.83
C ASN A 39 -3.94 21.21 -1.44
N ASP A 40 -3.45 22.24 -0.75
CA ASP A 40 -2.28 23.02 -1.13
C ASP A 40 -0.96 22.23 -1.18
N LEU A 41 -0.86 21.15 -0.39
CA LEU A 41 0.35 20.33 -0.28
C LEU A 41 0.35 19.14 -1.25
N TYR A 42 -0.79 18.52 -1.50
CA TYR A 42 -0.89 17.30 -2.30
C TYR A 42 -2.18 17.18 -3.11
N SER A 43 -2.12 16.38 -4.17
CA SER A 43 -3.26 15.98 -5.00
C SER A 43 -3.08 14.51 -5.38
N LEU A 44 -3.80 13.61 -4.70
CA LEU A 44 -3.66 12.17 -4.88
C LEU A 44 -4.99 11.43 -4.68
N SER A 45 -5.04 10.16 -5.10
CA SER A 45 -6.15 9.27 -4.80
C SER A 45 -5.81 8.39 -3.60
N GLN A 46 -6.75 8.26 -2.66
CA GLN A 46 -6.62 7.41 -1.49
C GLN A 46 -7.86 6.51 -1.37
N THR A 47 -7.66 5.26 -0.99
CA THR A 47 -8.75 4.39 -0.56
C THR A 47 -9.39 4.90 0.73
N GLY A 48 -10.51 4.30 1.12
CA GLY A 48 -10.96 4.33 2.52
C GLY A 48 -9.92 3.71 3.47
N ASP A 49 -10.22 3.75 4.77
CA ASP A 49 -9.36 3.13 5.78
C ASP A 49 -9.25 1.62 5.54
N LEU A 50 -8.03 1.10 5.41
CA LEU A 50 -7.80 -0.33 5.19
C LEU A 50 -8.37 -1.19 6.32
N SER A 51 -8.46 -0.66 7.55
CA SER A 51 -9.06 -1.39 8.68
C SER A 51 -10.57 -1.58 8.56
N SER A 52 -11.23 -0.85 7.65
CA SER A 52 -12.67 -0.94 7.41
C SER A 52 -13.05 -1.92 6.28
N PHE A 53 -12.07 -2.52 5.62
CA PHE A 53 -12.33 -3.44 4.51
C PHE A 53 -12.96 -4.74 5.02
N ASP A 54 -13.84 -5.33 4.21
CA ASP A 54 -14.45 -6.62 4.51
C ASP A 54 -13.47 -7.75 4.16
N ALA A 55 -13.06 -8.52 5.15
CA ALA A 55 -12.12 -9.64 4.99
C ALA A 55 -12.63 -10.71 4.00
N ASN A 56 -13.94 -10.85 3.84
CA ASN A 56 -14.52 -11.80 2.88
C ASN A 56 -14.34 -11.31 1.44
N LYS A 57 -14.27 -9.99 1.22
CA LYS A 57 -14.12 -9.37 -0.10
C LYS A 57 -12.65 -9.10 -0.45
N PHE A 58 -11.84 -8.82 0.56
CA PHE A 58 -10.44 -8.42 0.41
C PHE A 58 -9.53 -9.18 1.38
N PRO A 59 -9.45 -10.52 1.28
CA PRO A 59 -8.73 -11.35 2.23
C PRO A 59 -7.23 -11.06 2.26
N THR A 60 -6.62 -10.66 1.15
CA THR A 60 -5.17 -10.39 1.08
C THR A 60 -4.82 -9.03 1.69
N LEU A 61 -5.74 -8.05 1.65
CA LEU A 61 -5.55 -6.73 2.26
C LEU A 61 -5.55 -6.72 3.78
N ILE A 62 -6.19 -7.71 4.41
CA ILE A 62 -6.37 -7.77 5.87
C ILE A 62 -5.54 -8.89 6.51
N SER A 63 -4.80 -9.66 5.71
CA SER A 63 -4.03 -10.82 6.19
C SER A 63 -2.56 -10.52 6.41
N TYR A 64 -2.22 -9.58 7.30
CA TYR A 64 -0.84 -9.42 7.81
C TYR A 64 -0.82 -8.92 9.26
#